data_AF-A0A6G0PNL7-F1
#
_entry.id   AF-A0A6G0PNL7-F1
#
_cell.length_a   1.000
_cell.length_b   1.000
_cell.length_c   1.000
_cell.angle_alpha   90.00
_cell.angle_beta   90.00
_cell.angle_gamma   90.00
#
_symmetry.space_group_name_H-M   'P 1'
#
loop_
_entity.id
_entity.type
_entity.pdbx_description
1 polymer ?
#
loop_
_entity_poly.entity_id
_entity_poly.type
_entity_poly.pdbx_seq_one_letter_code
_entity_poly.pdbx_strand_id
1 'polypeptide(L)'
;MTKTKVHAKQAHVDQMVSSAAILTAQQMLLTAWFVVGLMPLILQIRSYLKFVTPHKITETLVIPPGTEQETANMTELCPALGLQMTRVWWNIETTTYYSVEHGRLCHFVSPQYNCHGTYMLGPEKVQAYHTTPSSCANDSYPAEMYFYHGSIGFYSYYEEVTGTYCTLDHTMYGLIDGLGTFDINGWFLARDGGSYDYRISYWYGTVGAIWIIYRALVLRRSYITCKRYGRRCDQMQQILRRRTAMVFVHENMRLSAHGASNYHRIALLYLLVEGIMSDLFLLVATDGVLAWFQYISFGYNLSGLLLILFELIENLGWLRETSRLFIKRLLFSYESSLLGELLSAIGQAYFLTSLSRSDLKKSGATARAVSYYVWGLHGHVWTILTAPCSVDTTFAMRNKMMMVTGYCWVDGKLCYKPEALKAFGLLKMEEEDGSEFLVLRKLHWFKVPTVDLVVIGIVSYQCVEPCDERPCTGVVSFFDRSLGGQTGSNIVQSFRVRNKVSTSPSLKSLQAVKFQDMN
;
A
#
# COMPACT_ATOMS: atom_id res chain seq x y z
N MET A 1 31.16 -41.75 -37.01
CA MET A 1 30.47 -42.00 -35.72
C MET A 1 30.13 -40.74 -34.92
N THR A 2 30.29 -39.52 -35.47
CA THR A 2 30.18 -38.25 -34.73
C THR A 2 28.95 -37.39 -35.09
N LYS A 3 28.29 -37.61 -36.23
CA LYS A 3 27.06 -36.86 -36.59
C LYS A 3 25.79 -37.34 -35.88
N THR A 4 25.68 -38.64 -35.58
CA THR A 4 24.48 -39.22 -34.96
C THR A 4 24.33 -38.87 -33.48
N LYS A 5 25.45 -38.70 -32.75
CA LYS A 5 25.43 -38.29 -31.33
C LYS A 5 25.08 -36.81 -31.13
N VAL A 6 25.37 -35.95 -32.11
CA VAL A 6 25.02 -34.53 -32.03
C VAL A 6 23.52 -34.32 -32.24
N HIS A 7 22.91 -35.04 -33.19
CA HIS A 7 21.45 -34.98 -33.37
C HIS A 7 20.67 -35.59 -32.21
N ALA A 8 21.15 -36.67 -31.59
CA ALA A 8 20.50 -37.25 -30.40
C ALA A 8 20.60 -36.33 -29.17
N LYS A 9 21.72 -35.60 -29.02
CA LYS A 9 21.91 -34.64 -27.92
C LYS A 9 21.10 -33.36 -28.14
N GLN A 10 20.96 -32.90 -29.40
CA GLN A 10 20.09 -31.79 -29.76
C GLN A 10 18.61 -32.13 -29.55
N ALA A 11 18.18 -33.32 -29.97
CA ALA A 11 16.81 -33.80 -29.74
C ALA A 11 16.49 -33.94 -28.23
N HIS A 12 17.45 -34.36 -27.40
CA HIS A 12 17.27 -34.45 -25.95
C HIS A 12 17.28 -33.07 -25.25
N VAL A 13 18.00 -32.08 -25.79
CA VAL A 13 17.96 -30.68 -25.31
C VAL A 13 16.67 -30.00 -25.76
N ASP A 14 16.20 -30.23 -26.98
CA ASP A 14 14.93 -29.70 -27.48
C ASP A 14 13.73 -30.34 -26.75
N GLN A 15 13.86 -31.61 -26.35
CA GLN A 15 12.85 -32.31 -25.53
C GLN A 15 12.90 -31.90 -24.05
N MET A 16 14.05 -31.46 -23.51
CA MET A 16 14.15 -30.84 -22.18
C MET A 16 13.68 -29.37 -22.16
N VAL A 17 13.89 -28.61 -23.24
CA VAL A 17 13.39 -27.22 -23.39
C VAL A 17 11.88 -27.20 -23.66
N SER A 18 11.33 -28.25 -24.27
CA SER A 18 9.88 -28.45 -24.42
C SER A 18 9.15 -28.83 -23.12
N SER A 19 9.88 -29.07 -22.02
CA SER A 19 9.33 -29.42 -20.70
C SER A 19 9.29 -28.24 -19.71
N ALA A 20 9.38 -26.99 -20.19
CA ALA A 20 8.89 -25.87 -19.39
C ALA A 20 7.35 -26.00 -19.34
N ALA A 21 6.84 -26.72 -18.34
CA ALA A 21 5.41 -26.94 -18.17
C ALA A 21 4.68 -25.60 -18.30
N ILE A 22 3.95 -25.42 -19.40
CA ILE A 22 3.17 -24.21 -19.65
C ILE A 22 2.05 -24.25 -18.61
N LEU A 23 2.23 -23.48 -17.53
CA LEU A 23 1.23 -23.30 -16.49
C LEU A 23 -0.09 -22.88 -17.15
N THR A 24 -1.19 -23.50 -16.74
CA THR A 24 -2.51 -23.06 -17.21
C THR A 24 -2.79 -21.63 -16.74
N ALA A 25 -3.73 -20.93 -17.38
CA ALA A 25 -4.08 -19.57 -16.99
C ALA A 25 -4.56 -19.52 -15.53
N GLN A 26 -5.31 -20.55 -15.09
CA GLN A 26 -5.69 -20.70 -13.69
C GLN A 26 -4.48 -20.86 -12.76
N GLN A 27 -3.52 -21.72 -13.10
CA GLN A 27 -2.33 -21.91 -12.26
C GLN A 27 -1.48 -20.64 -12.16
N MET A 28 -1.30 -19.93 -13.26
CA MET A 28 -0.56 -18.65 -13.29
C MET A 28 -1.22 -17.59 -12.38
N LEU A 29 -2.54 -17.43 -12.47
CA LEU A 29 -3.29 -16.49 -11.63
C LEU A 29 -3.26 -16.85 -10.14
N LEU A 30 -3.39 -18.14 -9.81
CA LEU A 30 -3.35 -18.59 -8.42
C LEU A 30 -1.94 -18.47 -7.83
N THR A 31 -0.90 -18.69 -8.64
CA THR A 31 0.49 -18.46 -8.23
C THR A 31 0.74 -16.97 -7.96
N ALA A 32 0.30 -16.09 -8.86
CA ALA A 32 0.38 -14.65 -8.65
C ALA A 32 -0.39 -14.22 -7.38
N TRP A 33 -1.64 -14.67 -7.20
CA TRP A 33 -2.45 -14.40 -6.00
C TRP A 33 -1.78 -14.84 -4.70
N PHE A 34 -1.10 -15.99 -4.71
CA PHE A 34 -0.36 -16.46 -3.54
C PHE A 34 0.79 -15.50 -3.19
N VAL A 35 1.60 -15.13 -4.20
CA VAL A 35 2.81 -14.31 -4.01
C VAL A 35 2.47 -12.88 -3.58
N VAL A 36 1.53 -12.21 -4.25
CA VAL A 36 1.22 -10.80 -3.97
C VAL A 36 0.09 -10.57 -2.98
N GLY A 37 -0.64 -11.63 -2.62
CA GLY A 37 -1.78 -11.55 -1.72
C GLY A 37 -1.55 -12.29 -0.42
N LEU A 38 -1.41 -13.61 -0.49
CA LEU A 38 -1.37 -14.44 0.71
C LEU A 38 -0.06 -14.28 1.50
N MET A 39 1.09 -14.20 0.82
CA MET A 39 2.37 -14.01 1.51
C MET A 39 2.42 -12.69 2.31
N PRO A 40 2.06 -11.52 1.76
CA PRO A 40 1.95 -10.28 2.53
C PRO A 40 0.98 -10.39 3.71
N LEU A 41 -0.18 -11.05 3.55
CA LEU A 41 -1.12 -11.25 4.65
C LEU A 41 -0.50 -12.06 5.79
N ILE A 42 0.26 -13.11 5.49
CA ILE A 42 0.93 -13.93 6.52
C ILE A 42 1.96 -13.08 7.29
N LEU A 43 2.74 -12.27 6.58
CA LEU A 43 3.67 -11.32 7.21
C LEU A 43 2.93 -10.34 8.11
N GLN A 44 1.83 -9.76 7.62
CA GLN A 44 1.01 -8.83 8.38
C GLN A 44 0.38 -9.47 9.63
N ILE A 45 -0.06 -10.73 9.56
CA ILE A 45 -0.58 -11.47 10.72
C ILE A 45 0.53 -11.67 11.74
N ARG A 46 1.73 -12.07 11.31
CA ARG A 46 2.90 -12.18 12.19
C ARG A 46 3.20 -10.84 12.87
N SER A 47 3.17 -9.74 12.11
CA SER A 47 3.38 -8.39 12.63
C SER A 47 2.36 -8.04 13.71
N TYR A 48 1.07 -8.25 13.41
CA TYR A 48 -0.02 -8.04 14.34
C TYR A 48 0.13 -8.86 15.63
N LEU A 49 0.48 -10.15 15.50
CA LEU A 49 0.67 -11.03 16.67
C LEU A 49 1.81 -10.55 17.57
N LYS A 50 2.90 -10.02 17.01
CA LYS A 50 3.99 -9.45 17.82
C LYS A 50 3.53 -8.27 18.67
N PHE A 51 2.72 -7.39 18.10
CA PHE A 51 2.29 -6.16 18.78
C PHE A 51 1.07 -6.33 19.69
N VAL A 52 0.22 -7.33 19.44
CA VAL A 52 -0.94 -7.64 20.30
C VAL A 52 -0.58 -8.52 21.49
N THR A 53 0.59 -9.15 21.49
CA THR A 53 1.05 -9.96 22.62
C THR A 53 1.34 -9.04 23.81
N PRO A 54 0.83 -9.34 25.03
CA PRO A 54 1.17 -8.57 26.22
C PRO A 54 2.68 -8.52 26.44
N HIS A 55 3.19 -7.34 26.74
CA HIS A 55 4.61 -7.12 27.03
C HIS A 55 4.81 -6.73 28.49
N LYS A 56 6.03 -6.93 28.99
CA LYS A 56 6.46 -6.52 30.33
C LYS A 56 7.74 -5.70 30.18
N ILE A 57 7.77 -4.55 30.84
CA ILE A 57 8.94 -3.67 30.88
C ILE A 57 9.98 -4.29 31.81
N THR A 58 11.25 -4.25 31.43
CA THR A 58 12.32 -4.69 32.33
C THR A 58 12.29 -3.89 33.64
N GLU A 59 12.29 -4.61 34.77
CA GLU A 59 11.96 -4.05 36.08
C GLU A 59 12.94 -2.95 36.53
N THR A 60 14.19 -3.00 36.07
CA THR A 60 15.22 -1.98 36.33
C THR A 60 14.90 -0.64 35.66
N LEU A 61 14.09 -0.63 34.61
CA LEU A 61 13.70 0.56 33.86
C LEU A 61 12.39 1.20 34.37
N VAL A 62 11.67 0.50 35.26
CA VAL A 62 10.42 0.99 35.85
C VAL A 62 10.74 1.94 37.00
N ILE A 63 10.14 3.13 36.99
CA ILE A 63 10.32 4.12 38.06
C ILE A 63 9.56 3.66 39.30
N PRO A 64 10.24 3.45 40.46
CA PRO A 64 9.56 3.02 41.67
C PRO A 64 8.52 4.04 42.15
N PRO A 65 7.40 3.59 42.75
CA PRO A 65 6.38 4.49 43.28
C PRO A 65 6.94 5.41 44.37
N GLY A 66 6.71 6.71 44.26
CA GLY A 66 7.11 7.69 45.27
C GLY A 66 8.52 8.28 45.09
N THR A 67 9.26 7.90 44.04
CA THR A 67 10.54 8.52 43.69
C THR A 67 10.33 9.95 43.19
N GLU A 68 11.10 10.91 43.72
CA GLU A 68 11.02 12.31 43.30
C GLU A 68 11.67 12.53 41.94
N GLN A 69 11.07 13.43 41.16
CA GLN A 69 11.53 13.81 39.85
C GLN A 69 12.56 14.95 39.95
N GLU A 70 13.72 14.77 39.33
CA GLU A 70 14.83 15.72 39.36
C GLU A 70 15.14 16.30 37.97
N THR A 71 15.61 17.55 37.93
CA THR A 71 15.92 18.28 36.67
C THR A 71 17.27 18.99 36.67
N ALA A 72 18.02 18.95 37.78
CA ALA A 72 19.30 19.64 37.92
C ALA A 72 20.44 18.90 37.19
N ASN A 73 21.38 19.65 36.58
CA ASN A 73 22.61 19.12 35.96
C ASN A 73 22.39 17.99 34.93
N MET A 74 21.30 18.05 34.16
CA MET A 74 20.87 16.98 33.28
C MET A 74 21.91 16.61 32.20
N THR A 75 22.64 17.57 31.65
CA THR A 75 23.67 17.31 30.62
C THR A 75 24.84 16.46 31.13
N GLU A 76 25.15 16.55 32.43
CA GLU A 76 26.20 15.75 33.06
C GLU A 76 25.65 14.41 33.56
N LEU A 77 24.44 14.40 34.10
CA LEU A 77 23.87 13.23 34.75
C LEU A 77 23.17 12.27 33.78
N CYS A 78 22.66 12.78 32.66
CA CYS A 78 21.93 12.07 31.62
C CYS A 78 22.48 12.50 30.24
N PRO A 79 23.69 12.02 29.88
CA PRO A 79 24.50 12.62 28.82
C PRO A 79 24.14 12.18 27.40
N ALA A 80 23.10 11.34 27.22
CA ALA A 80 22.72 10.85 25.91
C ALA A 80 22.02 11.94 25.08
N LEU A 81 22.51 12.16 23.86
CA LEU A 81 21.99 13.16 22.90
C LEU A 81 21.33 12.53 21.67
N GLY A 82 21.59 11.25 21.44
CA GLY A 82 21.07 10.56 20.27
C GLY A 82 21.02 9.06 20.43
N LEU A 83 20.24 8.44 19.56
CA LEU A 83 20.07 7.00 19.48
C LEU A 83 20.14 6.54 18.03
N GLN A 84 20.90 5.47 17.82
CA GLN A 84 21.05 4.80 16.53
C GLN A 84 20.53 3.36 16.63
N MET A 85 19.43 3.07 15.91
CA MET A 85 18.82 1.72 15.83
C MET A 85 18.60 1.33 14.37
N THR A 86 19.03 0.12 13.97
CA THR A 86 18.82 -0.48 12.61
C THR A 86 18.97 0.53 11.46
N ARG A 87 19.97 1.41 11.58
CA ARG A 87 20.34 2.51 10.64
C ARG A 87 19.49 3.79 10.70
N VAL A 88 18.46 3.88 11.51
CA VAL A 88 17.68 5.11 11.75
C VAL A 88 18.28 5.89 12.92
N TRP A 89 18.42 7.21 12.73
CA TRP A 89 18.91 8.15 13.75
C TRP A 89 17.73 8.81 14.47
N TRP A 90 17.81 8.86 15.79
CA TRP A 90 16.80 9.41 16.68
C TRP A 90 17.44 10.51 17.51
N ASN A 91 16.90 11.72 17.41
CA ASN A 91 17.33 12.82 18.27
C ASN A 91 16.62 12.67 19.61
N ILE A 92 17.40 12.65 20.69
CA ILE A 92 16.90 12.46 22.04
C ILE A 92 17.17 13.72 22.85
N GLU A 93 16.15 14.14 23.59
CA GLU A 93 16.27 15.17 24.62
C GLU A 93 15.85 14.54 25.95
N THR A 94 16.78 14.48 26.91
CA THR A 94 16.42 14.12 28.28
C THR A 94 15.62 15.28 28.88
N THR A 95 14.53 15.00 29.60
CA THR A 95 13.73 16.05 30.26
C THR A 95 13.86 16.03 31.77
N THR A 96 13.92 14.83 32.37
CA THR A 96 13.98 14.63 33.83
C THR A 96 14.71 13.33 34.16
N TYR A 97 15.11 13.15 35.42
CA TYR A 97 15.66 11.89 35.90
C TYR A 97 15.17 11.52 37.30
N TYR A 98 15.39 10.27 37.66
CA TYR A 98 15.02 9.67 38.95
C TYR A 98 16.23 8.92 39.52
N SER A 99 16.56 9.24 40.76
CA SER A 99 17.61 8.55 41.52
C SER A 99 17.05 7.25 42.10
N VAL A 100 17.64 6.10 41.72
CA VAL A 100 17.21 4.76 42.17
C VAL A 100 18.39 3.97 42.72
N GLU A 101 18.14 2.89 43.47
CA GLU A 101 19.21 2.12 44.14
C GLU A 101 20.28 1.58 43.17
N HIS A 102 19.88 1.23 41.94
CA HIS A 102 20.76 0.62 40.94
C HIS A 102 21.34 1.62 39.92
N GLY A 103 21.11 2.93 40.10
CA GLY A 103 21.64 3.95 39.22
C GLY A 103 20.71 5.14 39.04
N ARG A 104 20.61 5.62 37.80
CA ARG A 104 19.77 6.76 37.44
C ARG A 104 18.93 6.41 36.22
N LEU A 105 17.63 6.69 36.33
CA LEU A 105 16.68 6.55 35.26
C LEU A 105 16.45 7.92 34.62
N CYS A 106 16.87 8.05 33.37
CA CYS A 106 16.75 9.29 32.61
C CYS A 106 15.54 9.20 31.69
N HIS A 107 14.52 10.03 31.93
CA HIS A 107 13.38 10.14 31.05
C HIS A 107 13.74 11.00 29.84
N PHE A 108 13.41 10.50 28.66
CA PHE A 108 13.76 11.14 27.41
C PHE A 108 12.58 11.24 26.45
N VAL A 109 12.67 12.23 25.56
CA VAL A 109 11.71 12.45 24.49
C VAL A 109 12.43 12.49 23.14
N SER A 110 11.76 11.98 22.11
CA SER A 110 12.15 12.20 20.72
C SER A 110 10.99 12.87 19.98
N PRO A 111 10.95 14.21 19.93
CA PRO A 111 9.82 14.95 19.35
C PRO A 111 9.58 14.62 17.88
N GLN A 112 10.64 14.28 17.15
CA GLN A 112 10.59 13.91 15.73
C GLN A 112 9.67 12.71 15.45
N TYR A 113 9.55 11.84 16.44
CA TYR A 113 8.83 10.59 16.35
C TYR A 113 7.75 10.47 17.44
N ASN A 114 7.40 11.55 18.14
CA ASN A 114 6.43 11.50 19.24
C ASN A 114 6.72 10.32 20.22
N CYS A 115 7.99 10.18 20.61
CA CYS A 115 8.43 9.10 21.49
C CYS A 115 8.77 9.60 22.88
N HIS A 116 8.46 8.78 23.86
CA HIS A 116 8.76 9.00 25.27
C HIS A 116 9.26 7.70 25.89
N GLY A 117 10.29 7.79 26.71
CA GLY A 117 10.88 6.60 27.30
C GLY A 117 11.80 6.90 28.44
N THR A 118 12.40 5.84 28.95
CA THR A 118 13.36 5.90 30.04
C THR A 118 14.57 5.06 29.66
N TYR A 119 15.76 5.60 29.88
CA TYR A 119 17.01 4.86 29.72
C TYR A 119 17.80 4.81 31.01
N MET A 120 18.63 3.78 31.13
CA MET A 120 19.61 3.61 32.18
C MET A 120 20.96 3.30 31.54
N LEU A 121 22.01 3.93 32.07
CA LEU A 121 23.40 3.65 31.70
C LEU A 121 24.07 2.89 32.84
N GLY A 122 24.74 1.79 32.54
CA GLY A 122 25.48 1.06 33.56
C GLY A 122 26.83 1.71 33.90
N PRO A 123 27.41 1.35 35.05
CA PRO A 123 28.57 2.04 35.62
C PRO A 123 29.91 1.61 35.01
N GLU A 124 29.98 0.41 34.42
CA GLU A 124 31.23 -0.20 33.95
C GLU A 124 31.31 -0.25 32.42
N LYS A 125 32.53 -0.12 31.89
CA LYS A 125 32.79 -0.25 30.46
C LYS A 125 32.57 -1.69 30.00
N VAL A 126 31.92 -1.85 28.86
CA VAL A 126 31.63 -3.16 28.25
C VAL A 126 32.10 -3.19 26.81
N GLN A 127 32.16 -4.40 26.23
CA GLN A 127 32.40 -4.55 24.81
C GLN A 127 31.31 -3.81 24.01
N ALA A 128 31.74 -2.95 23.10
CA ALA A 128 30.83 -2.18 22.25
C ALA A 128 29.86 -3.08 21.47
N TYR A 129 28.62 -2.62 21.32
CA TYR A 129 27.62 -3.33 20.57
C TYR A 129 28.02 -3.43 19.09
N HIS A 130 27.55 -4.44 18.36
CA HIS A 130 28.02 -4.69 16.99
C HIS A 130 27.64 -3.61 15.98
N THR A 131 26.66 -2.75 16.30
CA THR A 131 26.28 -1.58 15.49
C THR A 131 27.05 -0.31 15.87
N THR A 132 27.82 -0.35 16.95
CA THR A 132 28.62 0.77 17.44
C THR A 132 29.83 1.01 16.53
N PRO A 133 30.16 2.27 16.17
CA PRO A 133 31.34 2.60 15.39
C PRO A 133 32.62 2.13 16.06
N SER A 134 33.62 1.74 15.26
CA SER A 134 34.93 1.29 15.77
C SER A 134 35.66 2.35 16.61
N SER A 135 35.35 3.64 16.40
CA SER A 135 35.89 4.73 17.21
C SER A 135 35.44 4.67 18.68
N CYS A 136 34.31 4.03 18.97
CA CYS A 136 33.70 3.93 20.29
C CYS A 136 33.98 2.60 21.00
N ALA A 137 34.80 1.71 20.41
CA ALA A 137 35.01 0.34 20.89
C ALA A 137 35.48 0.23 22.35
N ASN A 138 36.26 1.20 22.83
CA ASN A 138 36.85 1.21 24.19
C ASN A 138 36.16 2.19 25.15
N ASP A 139 35.13 2.89 24.69
CA ASP A 139 34.46 3.98 25.41
C ASP A 139 32.94 3.75 25.43
N SER A 140 32.56 2.47 25.53
CA SER A 140 31.19 1.99 25.52
C SER A 140 30.76 1.50 26.91
N TYR A 141 29.58 1.93 27.35
CA TYR A 141 28.90 1.53 28.59
C TYR A 141 27.59 0.82 28.23
N PRO A 142 27.08 -0.12 29.04
CA PRO A 142 25.83 -0.78 28.75
C PRO A 142 24.68 0.23 28.83
N ALA A 143 23.76 0.14 27.88
CA ALA A 143 22.58 0.99 27.80
C ALA A 143 21.34 0.12 27.65
N GLU A 144 20.40 0.30 28.56
CA GLU A 144 19.08 -0.32 28.53
C GLU A 144 18.05 0.79 28.49
N MET A 145 17.01 0.63 27.67
CA MET A 145 15.92 1.59 27.63
C MET A 145 14.66 0.97 27.10
N TYR A 146 13.53 1.56 27.47
CA TYR A 146 12.28 1.37 26.76
C TYR A 146 11.74 2.71 26.33
N PHE A 147 10.95 2.70 25.27
CA PHE A 147 10.14 3.84 24.90
C PHE A 147 8.83 3.39 24.27
N TYR A 148 7.90 4.32 24.28
CA TYR A 148 6.67 4.24 23.53
C TYR A 148 6.68 5.29 22.42
N HIS A 149 6.31 4.87 21.21
CA HIS A 149 6.00 5.76 20.11
C HIS A 149 4.50 5.97 20.01
N GLY A 150 4.03 7.21 20.17
CA GLY A 150 2.62 7.54 20.05
C GLY A 150 2.09 7.27 18.65
N SER A 151 0.92 6.61 18.55
CA SER A 151 0.22 6.44 17.27
C SER A 151 -0.68 7.66 16.96
N ILE A 152 -1.44 7.59 15.86
CA ILE A 152 -2.51 8.55 15.58
C ILE A 152 -3.73 8.28 16.48
N GLY A 153 -3.91 7.04 16.96
CA GLY A 153 -4.95 6.65 17.90
C GLY A 153 -4.56 6.85 19.37
N PHE A 154 -5.39 6.39 20.30
CA PHE A 154 -5.12 6.50 21.76
C PHE A 154 -4.05 5.53 22.27
N TYR A 155 -3.45 4.70 21.41
CA TYR A 155 -2.43 3.71 21.79
C TYR A 155 -1.03 4.10 21.32
N SER A 156 -0.01 3.46 21.89
CA SER A 156 1.39 3.62 21.52
C SER A 156 2.08 2.27 21.31
N TYR A 157 3.10 2.28 20.46
CA TYR A 157 3.98 1.13 20.21
C TYR A 157 5.09 1.10 21.24
N TYR A 158 5.25 -0.01 21.93
CA TYR A 158 6.33 -0.24 22.88
C TYR A 158 7.52 -0.88 22.18
N GLU A 159 8.70 -0.34 22.46
CA GLU A 159 9.98 -0.90 22.05
C GLU A 159 10.91 -0.89 23.26
N GLU A 160 11.56 -2.02 23.52
CA GLU A 160 12.64 -2.13 24.48
C GLU A 160 13.94 -2.39 23.75
N VAL A 161 15.01 -1.71 24.15
CA VAL A 161 16.26 -1.67 23.44
C VAL A 161 17.40 -1.94 24.40
N THR A 162 18.27 -2.85 23.98
CA THR A 162 19.52 -3.17 24.66
C THR A 162 20.69 -2.83 23.75
N GLY A 163 21.76 -2.31 24.33
CA GLY A 163 22.89 -1.83 23.56
C GLY A 163 24.00 -1.21 24.41
N THR A 164 24.74 -0.29 23.80
CA THR A 164 25.82 0.44 24.45
C THR A 164 25.79 1.93 24.15
N TYR A 165 26.10 2.74 25.14
CA TYR A 165 26.30 4.18 25.06
C TYR A 165 27.78 4.52 24.85
N CYS A 166 28.09 5.38 23.88
CA CYS A 166 29.44 5.86 23.64
C CYS A 166 29.66 7.25 24.25
N THR A 167 30.71 7.42 25.06
CA THR A 167 31.03 8.72 25.69
C THR A 167 31.67 9.73 24.75
N LEU A 168 32.19 9.30 23.59
CA LEU A 168 32.88 10.20 22.65
C LEU A 168 31.92 11.00 21.78
N ASP A 169 30.78 10.41 21.42
CA ASP A 169 29.78 11.02 20.53
C ASP A 169 28.41 11.17 21.20
N HIS A 170 28.31 10.85 22.49
CA HIS A 170 27.09 10.94 23.29
C HIS A 170 25.89 10.17 22.71
N THR A 171 26.14 9.06 22.01
CA THR A 171 25.12 8.29 21.29
C THR A 171 24.91 6.91 21.90
N MET A 172 23.64 6.51 22.03
CA MET A 172 23.26 5.13 22.33
C MET A 172 23.14 4.32 21.04
N TYR A 173 23.76 3.15 21.01
CA TYR A 173 23.74 2.20 19.90
C TYR A 173 23.12 0.90 20.39
N GLY A 174 21.99 0.51 19.82
CA GLY A 174 21.27 -0.67 20.31
C GLY A 174 20.36 -1.30 19.27
N LEU A 175 19.78 -2.43 19.64
CA LEU A 175 18.73 -3.10 18.88
C LEU A 175 17.53 -3.38 19.77
N ILE A 176 16.39 -3.50 19.11
CA ILE A 176 15.13 -3.79 19.77
C ILE A 176 15.12 -5.24 20.24
N ASP A 177 14.90 -5.40 21.54
CA ASP A 177 14.82 -6.67 22.26
C ASP A 177 13.37 -7.00 22.67
N GLY A 178 12.55 -5.97 22.93
CA GLY A 178 11.14 -6.10 23.30
C GLY A 178 10.21 -5.32 22.37
N LEU A 179 9.02 -5.87 22.09
CA LEU A 179 7.98 -5.23 21.29
C LEU A 179 6.61 -5.43 21.93
N GLY A 180 5.71 -4.46 21.74
CA GLY A 180 4.36 -4.52 22.29
C GLY A 180 3.55 -3.27 21.98
N THR A 181 2.39 -3.15 22.60
CA THR A 181 1.53 -1.96 22.47
C THR A 181 0.79 -1.69 23.77
N PHE A 182 0.48 -0.42 24.04
CA PHE A 182 -0.30 -0.04 25.23
C PHE A 182 -1.25 1.11 24.92
N ASP A 183 -2.44 1.10 25.55
CA ASP A 183 -3.46 2.14 25.39
C ASP A 183 -3.10 3.42 26.17
N ILE A 184 -2.09 4.13 25.65
CA ILE A 184 -1.60 5.39 26.18
C ILE A 184 -1.14 6.29 25.03
N ASN A 185 -1.32 7.60 25.11
CA ASN A 185 -0.74 8.56 24.17
C ASN A 185 -0.70 9.98 24.79
N GLY A 186 -0.04 10.92 24.11
CA GLY A 186 -0.01 12.34 24.44
C GLY A 186 0.52 12.61 25.84
N TRP A 187 -0.21 13.42 26.61
CA TRP A 187 0.23 13.85 27.94
C TRP A 187 0.39 12.69 28.94
N PHE A 188 -0.46 11.68 28.86
CA PHE A 188 -0.33 10.49 29.72
C PHE A 188 0.95 9.74 29.42
N LEU A 189 1.32 9.65 28.13
CA LEU A 189 2.55 8.99 27.71
C LEU A 189 3.80 9.73 28.20
N ALA A 190 3.78 11.06 28.16
CA ALA A 190 4.88 11.89 28.65
C ALA A 190 5.14 11.77 30.17
N ARG A 191 4.20 11.20 30.92
CA ARG A 191 4.27 11.00 32.37
C ARG A 191 4.34 9.53 32.77
N ASP A 192 4.46 8.63 31.80
CA ASP A 192 4.48 7.20 32.06
C ASP A 192 5.83 6.79 32.68
N GLY A 193 5.78 6.29 33.91
CA GLY A 193 6.95 5.76 34.61
C GLY A 193 7.18 4.26 34.43
N GLY A 194 6.38 3.59 33.59
CA GLY A 194 6.41 2.14 33.44
C GLY A 194 5.53 1.43 34.47
N SER A 195 5.47 0.10 34.39
CA SER A 195 4.73 -0.76 35.33
C SER A 195 5.43 -2.11 35.45
N TYR A 196 5.34 -2.70 36.63
CA TYR A 196 5.76 -4.08 36.89
C TYR A 196 4.77 -5.11 36.34
N ASP A 197 3.54 -4.69 36.02
CA ASP A 197 2.51 -5.54 35.44
C ASP A 197 2.63 -5.65 33.91
N TYR A 198 2.06 -6.71 33.35
CA TYR A 198 1.91 -6.85 31.91
C TYR A 198 1.02 -5.74 31.33
N ARG A 199 1.42 -5.22 30.17
CA ARG A 199 0.72 -4.19 29.43
C ARG A 199 0.29 -4.71 28.06
N ILE A 200 -0.87 -4.23 27.59
CA ILE A 200 -1.43 -4.57 26.29
C ILE A 200 -2.34 -3.43 25.80
N SER A 201 -2.43 -3.25 24.48
CA SER A 201 -3.43 -2.38 23.85
C SER A 201 -4.63 -3.18 23.37
N TYR A 202 -5.79 -2.93 23.98
CA TYR A 202 -7.06 -3.47 23.49
C TYR A 202 -7.51 -2.75 22.23
N TRP A 203 -7.16 -1.47 22.07
CA TRP A 203 -7.44 -0.70 20.87
C TRP A 203 -6.74 -1.30 19.66
N TYR A 204 -5.41 -1.44 19.72
CA TYR A 204 -4.60 -2.05 18.67
C TYR A 204 -5.06 -3.48 18.39
N GLY A 205 -5.29 -4.27 19.45
CA GLY A 205 -5.79 -5.63 19.32
C GLY A 205 -7.09 -5.70 18.51
N THR A 206 -8.06 -4.84 18.83
CA THR A 206 -9.37 -4.83 18.16
C THR A 206 -9.30 -4.28 16.74
N VAL A 207 -8.69 -3.10 16.55
CA VAL A 207 -8.60 -2.44 15.23
C VAL A 207 -7.73 -3.25 14.27
N GLY A 208 -6.60 -3.79 14.76
CA GLY A 208 -5.74 -4.69 14.01
C GLY A 208 -6.46 -5.98 13.60
N ALA A 209 -7.25 -6.59 14.50
CA ALA A 209 -8.05 -7.77 14.15
C ALA A 209 -9.08 -7.45 13.05
N ILE A 210 -9.81 -6.34 13.16
CA ILE A 210 -10.76 -5.88 12.13
C ILE A 210 -10.04 -5.74 10.79
N TRP A 211 -8.85 -5.15 10.79
CA TRP A 211 -8.07 -4.95 9.57
C TRP A 211 -7.61 -6.26 8.92
N ILE A 212 -7.09 -7.19 9.71
CA ILE A 212 -6.68 -8.53 9.24
C ILE A 212 -7.88 -9.29 8.67
N ILE A 213 -9.02 -9.29 9.38
CA ILE A 213 -10.25 -9.94 8.92
C ILE A 213 -10.70 -9.33 7.59
N TYR A 214 -10.71 -8.01 7.49
CA TYR A 214 -11.07 -7.30 6.27
C TYR A 214 -10.17 -7.70 5.09
N ARG A 215 -8.84 -7.70 5.29
CA ARG A 215 -7.87 -8.13 4.27
C ARG A 215 -8.07 -9.59 3.86
N ALA A 216 -8.33 -10.48 4.81
CA ALA A 216 -8.62 -11.89 4.53
C ALA A 216 -9.89 -12.05 3.67
N LEU A 217 -10.94 -11.28 3.94
CA LEU A 217 -12.18 -11.29 3.14
C LEU A 217 -11.93 -10.79 1.71
N VAL A 218 -11.15 -9.71 1.55
CA VAL A 218 -10.72 -9.19 0.24
C VAL A 218 -9.91 -10.24 -0.54
N LEU A 219 -8.98 -10.93 0.13
CA LEU A 219 -8.17 -11.97 -0.49
C LEU A 219 -8.99 -13.20 -0.88
N ARG A 220 -9.94 -13.61 -0.04
CA ARG A 220 -10.89 -14.69 -0.38
C ARG A 220 -11.71 -14.33 -1.62
N ARG A 221 -12.24 -13.11 -1.69
CA ARG A 221 -12.97 -12.61 -2.87
C ARG A 221 -12.07 -12.66 -4.11
N SER A 222 -10.84 -12.15 -4.02
CA SER A 222 -9.86 -12.15 -5.11
C SER A 222 -9.53 -13.58 -5.58
N TYR A 223 -9.33 -14.52 -4.66
CA TYR A 223 -9.08 -15.93 -4.96
C TYR A 223 -10.19 -16.53 -5.83
N ILE A 224 -11.46 -16.33 -5.44
CA ILE A 224 -12.61 -16.86 -6.18
C ILE A 224 -12.66 -16.24 -7.58
N THR A 225 -12.42 -14.94 -7.71
CA THR A 225 -12.41 -14.26 -9.01
C THR A 225 -11.27 -14.75 -9.91
N CYS A 226 -10.05 -14.85 -9.38
CA CYS A 226 -8.88 -15.36 -10.11
C CYS A 226 -9.09 -16.80 -10.57
N LYS A 227 -9.67 -17.66 -9.72
CA LYS A 227 -10.01 -19.04 -10.06
C LYS A 227 -11.06 -19.10 -11.18
N ARG A 228 -12.14 -18.32 -11.10
CA ARG A 228 -13.20 -18.30 -12.12
C ARG A 228 -12.71 -17.73 -13.45
N TYR A 229 -11.93 -16.65 -13.41
CA TYR A 229 -11.36 -16.04 -14.61
C TYR A 229 -10.35 -16.97 -15.28
N GLY A 230 -9.44 -17.58 -14.51
CA GLY A 230 -8.49 -18.56 -15.01
C GLY A 230 -9.16 -19.77 -15.67
N ARG A 231 -10.20 -20.34 -15.05
CA ARG A 231 -11.01 -21.40 -15.67
C ARG A 231 -11.61 -20.99 -17.00
N ARG A 232 -12.12 -19.75 -17.11
CA ARG A 232 -12.68 -19.23 -18.35
C ARG A 232 -11.60 -19.05 -19.42
N CYS A 233 -10.43 -18.55 -19.07
CA CYS A 233 -9.29 -18.49 -19.97
C CYS A 233 -8.90 -19.88 -20.48
N ASP A 234 -8.80 -20.87 -19.58
CA ASP A 234 -8.48 -22.25 -19.94
C ASP A 234 -9.55 -22.87 -20.85
N GLN A 235 -10.85 -22.63 -20.59
CA GLN A 235 -11.96 -23.05 -21.46
C GLN A 235 -11.91 -22.42 -22.86
N MET A 236 -11.43 -21.18 -22.96
CA MET A 236 -11.24 -20.46 -24.22
C MET A 236 -9.87 -20.72 -24.86
N GLN A 237 -9.10 -21.68 -24.33
CA GLN A 237 -7.74 -22.02 -24.76
C GLN A 237 -6.78 -20.82 -24.81
N GLN A 238 -6.95 -19.88 -23.87
CA GLN A 238 -6.10 -18.70 -23.74
C GLN A 238 -5.02 -18.89 -22.70
N ILE A 239 -3.76 -18.65 -23.08
CA ILE A 239 -2.63 -18.64 -22.16
C ILE A 239 -2.44 -17.22 -21.60
N LEU A 240 -2.27 -17.11 -20.27
CA LEU A 240 -1.94 -15.85 -19.61
C LEU A 240 -0.44 -15.75 -19.33
N ARG A 241 0.17 -14.64 -19.77
CA ARG A 241 1.54 -14.30 -19.38
C ARG A 241 1.58 -13.85 -17.92
N ARG A 242 2.72 -14.06 -17.25
CA ARG A 242 2.97 -13.67 -15.85
C ARG A 242 2.50 -12.24 -15.55
N ARG A 243 2.88 -11.31 -16.42
CA ARG A 243 2.57 -9.89 -16.26
C ARG A 243 1.07 -9.60 -16.30
N THR A 244 0.37 -10.17 -17.26
CA THR A 244 -1.09 -10.07 -17.41
C THR A 244 -1.80 -10.62 -16.17
N ALA A 245 -1.33 -11.76 -15.65
CA ALA A 245 -1.85 -12.35 -14.43
C ALA A 245 -1.64 -11.46 -13.19
N MET A 246 -0.46 -10.85 -13.05
CA MET A 246 -0.15 -9.95 -11.92
C MET A 246 -1.07 -8.73 -11.90
N VAL A 247 -1.25 -8.06 -13.05
CA VAL A 247 -2.16 -6.91 -13.17
C VAL A 247 -3.59 -7.30 -12.78
N PHE A 248 -4.08 -8.43 -13.30
CA PHE A 248 -5.42 -8.93 -12.97
C PHE A 248 -5.58 -9.21 -11.47
N VAL A 249 -4.58 -9.84 -10.84
CA VAL A 249 -4.61 -10.16 -9.41
C VAL A 249 -4.60 -8.89 -8.55
N HIS A 250 -3.70 -7.94 -8.80
CA HIS A 250 -3.66 -6.66 -8.08
C HIS A 250 -4.99 -5.92 -8.14
N GLU A 251 -5.57 -5.86 -9.33
CA GLU A 251 -6.86 -5.24 -9.57
C GLU A 251 -8.00 -5.92 -8.79
N ASN A 252 -7.94 -7.24 -8.59
CA ASN A 252 -8.95 -7.97 -7.82
C ASN A 252 -8.71 -7.94 -6.29
N MET A 253 -7.50 -7.58 -5.85
CA MET A 253 -7.14 -7.37 -4.45
C MET A 253 -7.42 -5.96 -3.94
N ARG A 254 -8.06 -5.10 -4.75
CA ARG A 254 -8.51 -3.78 -4.31
C ARG A 254 -9.23 -3.79 -2.98
N LEU A 255 -8.90 -2.80 -2.16
CA LEU A 255 -9.57 -2.55 -0.89
C LEU A 255 -11.03 -2.10 -1.15
N SER A 256 -11.24 -0.96 -1.78
CA SER A 256 -12.58 -0.48 -2.10
C SER A 256 -13.25 -1.25 -3.25
N ALA A 257 -14.57 -1.49 -3.12
CA ALA A 257 -15.42 -2.04 -4.17
C ALA A 257 -15.95 -0.95 -5.12
N HIS A 258 -16.53 -1.36 -6.25
CA HIS A 258 -17.25 -0.42 -7.12
C HIS A 258 -18.43 0.20 -6.37
N GLY A 259 -18.58 1.52 -6.48
CA GLY A 259 -19.64 2.27 -5.78
C GLY A 259 -19.39 2.52 -4.30
N ALA A 260 -18.18 2.27 -3.78
CA ALA A 260 -17.82 2.68 -2.42
C ALA A 260 -18.00 4.19 -2.24
N SER A 261 -18.55 4.62 -1.11
CA SER A 261 -18.63 6.04 -0.73
C SER A 261 -17.32 6.54 -0.09
N ASN A 262 -17.17 7.85 0.06
CA ASN A 262 -15.99 8.43 0.71
C ASN A 262 -15.90 8.07 2.19
N TYR A 263 -17.02 7.89 2.90
CA TYR A 263 -17.01 7.41 4.29
C TYR A 263 -16.34 6.03 4.41
N HIS A 264 -16.68 5.11 3.50
CA HIS A 264 -16.03 3.80 3.48
C HIS A 264 -14.53 3.91 3.19
N ARG A 265 -14.13 4.80 2.26
CA ARG A 265 -12.71 5.03 1.94
C ARG A 265 -11.94 5.65 3.10
N ILE A 266 -12.54 6.56 3.85
CA ILE A 266 -11.94 7.15 5.06
C ILE A 266 -11.73 6.06 6.13
N ALA A 267 -12.72 5.18 6.33
CA ALA A 267 -12.56 4.06 7.26
C ALA A 267 -11.42 3.11 6.83
N LEU A 268 -11.31 2.81 5.53
CA LEU A 268 -10.19 2.01 4.99
C LEU A 268 -8.86 2.73 5.14
N LEU A 269 -8.83 4.05 4.93
CA LEU A 269 -7.64 4.87 5.09
C LEU A 269 -7.10 4.77 6.52
N TYR A 270 -8.00 4.87 7.51
CA TYR A 270 -7.64 4.70 8.92
C TYR A 270 -6.99 3.33 9.17
N LEU A 271 -7.66 2.23 8.81
CA LEU A 271 -7.13 0.87 9.02
C LEU A 271 -5.78 0.64 8.31
N LEU A 272 -5.60 1.26 7.15
CA LEU A 272 -4.38 1.16 6.39
C LEU A 272 -3.22 1.92 7.04
N VAL A 273 -3.46 3.12 7.55
CA VAL A 273 -2.45 3.88 8.29
C VAL A 273 -1.99 3.10 9.53
N GLU A 274 -2.91 2.47 10.26
CA GLU A 274 -2.55 1.60 11.38
C GLU A 274 -1.64 0.44 10.94
N GLY A 275 -1.93 -0.19 9.80
CA GLY A 275 -1.07 -1.22 9.21
C GLY A 275 0.32 -0.71 8.79
N ILE A 276 0.40 0.50 8.23
CA ILE A 276 1.67 1.14 7.83
C ILE A 276 2.53 1.41 9.06
N MET A 277 1.93 1.92 10.14
CA MET A 277 2.66 2.20 11.39
C MET A 277 3.25 0.91 11.96
N SER A 278 2.45 -0.16 12.09
CA SER A 278 2.95 -1.48 12.53
C SER A 278 4.12 -1.96 11.68
N ASP A 279 4.01 -1.80 10.36
CA ASP A 279 5.05 -2.26 9.45
C ASP A 279 6.34 -1.43 9.56
N LEU A 280 6.22 -0.12 9.81
CA LEU A 280 7.34 0.78 10.03
C LEU A 280 8.10 0.44 11.32
N PHE A 281 7.39 0.19 12.43
CA PHE A 281 8.04 -0.18 13.70
C PHE A 281 8.77 -1.51 13.61
N LEU A 282 8.16 -2.51 12.98
CA LEU A 282 8.85 -3.79 12.78
C LEU A 282 10.09 -3.67 11.90
N LEU A 283 10.09 -2.72 10.97
CA LEU A 283 11.23 -2.45 10.11
C LEU A 283 12.38 -1.81 10.90
N VAL A 284 12.06 -0.93 11.85
CA VAL A 284 13.04 -0.42 12.82
C VAL A 284 13.47 -1.53 13.80
N ALA A 285 12.60 -2.50 14.10
CA ALA A 285 12.88 -3.59 15.04
C ALA A 285 13.55 -4.84 14.45
N THR A 286 13.71 -4.93 13.14
CA THR A 286 14.30 -6.11 12.51
C THR A 286 15.52 -5.75 11.68
N ASP A 287 16.59 -6.50 11.88
CA ASP A 287 17.81 -6.40 11.06
C ASP A 287 17.93 -7.60 10.11
N GLY A 288 18.75 -7.42 9.06
CA GLY A 288 19.11 -8.49 8.12
C GLY A 288 17.99 -8.90 7.16
N VAL A 289 17.85 -10.21 6.90
CA VAL A 289 16.93 -10.74 5.87
C VAL A 289 15.46 -10.56 6.25
N LEU A 290 15.15 -10.48 7.54
CA LEU A 290 13.77 -10.26 8.01
C LEU A 290 13.29 -8.83 7.70
N ALA A 291 14.19 -7.85 7.74
CA ALA A 291 13.89 -6.47 7.35
C ALA A 291 13.42 -6.38 5.89
N TRP A 292 14.02 -7.17 4.99
CA TRP A 292 13.61 -7.23 3.58
C TRP A 292 12.16 -7.66 3.39
N PHE A 293 11.70 -8.66 4.14
CA PHE A 293 10.28 -9.06 4.09
C PHE A 293 9.37 -7.97 4.62
N GLN A 294 9.83 -7.21 5.62
CA GLN A 294 9.08 -6.11 6.20
C GLN A 294 8.94 -4.92 5.22
N TYR A 295 9.96 -4.62 4.43
CA TYR A 295 9.87 -3.64 3.32
C TYR A 295 8.80 -4.01 2.29
N ILE A 296 8.61 -5.30 1.99
CA ILE A 296 7.58 -5.76 1.05
C ILE A 296 6.18 -5.48 1.63
N SER A 297 5.95 -5.80 2.91
CA SER A 297 4.67 -5.50 3.58
C SER A 297 4.39 -3.99 3.64
N PHE A 298 5.40 -3.21 4.02
CA PHE A 298 5.33 -1.75 4.07
C PHE A 298 4.97 -1.14 2.71
N GLY A 299 5.68 -1.55 1.64
CA GLY A 299 5.42 -1.10 0.27
C GLY A 299 4.00 -1.44 -0.20
N TYR A 300 3.49 -2.63 0.16
CA TYR A 300 2.12 -3.04 -0.16
C TYR A 300 1.06 -2.17 0.53
N ASN A 301 1.25 -1.86 1.81
CA ASN A 301 0.34 -0.97 2.55
C ASN A 301 0.44 0.48 2.05
N LEU A 302 1.64 0.98 1.76
CA LEU A 302 1.87 2.31 1.19
C LEU A 302 1.26 2.49 -0.21
N SER A 303 1.37 1.48 -1.07
CA SER A 303 0.71 1.47 -2.39
C SER A 303 -0.81 1.55 -2.25
N GLY A 304 -1.38 0.81 -1.29
CA GLY A 304 -2.79 0.94 -0.93
C GLY A 304 -3.20 2.34 -0.48
N LEU A 305 -2.29 3.08 0.17
CA LEU A 305 -2.56 4.40 0.76
C LEU A 305 -2.71 5.43 -0.35
N LEU A 306 -1.72 5.44 -1.24
CA LEU A 306 -1.74 6.28 -2.44
C LEU A 306 -3.00 6.01 -3.27
N LEU A 307 -3.39 4.74 -3.40
CA LEU A 307 -4.57 4.35 -4.17
C LEU A 307 -5.88 4.87 -3.56
N ILE A 308 -6.09 4.66 -2.26
CA ILE A 308 -7.32 5.11 -1.57
C ILE A 308 -7.41 6.64 -1.51
N LEU A 309 -6.28 7.33 -1.29
CA LEU A 309 -6.23 8.79 -1.34
C LEU A 309 -6.59 9.33 -2.73
N PHE A 310 -6.04 8.72 -3.78
CA PHE A 310 -6.35 9.12 -5.14
C PHE A 310 -7.82 8.88 -5.47
N GLU A 311 -8.41 7.76 -5.05
CA GLU A 311 -9.85 7.50 -5.24
C GLU A 311 -10.75 8.50 -4.51
N LEU A 312 -10.35 8.95 -3.31
CA LEU A 312 -11.07 10.00 -2.59
C LEU A 312 -11.10 11.28 -3.40
N ILE A 313 -9.94 11.72 -3.90
CA ILE A 313 -9.81 12.92 -4.74
C ILE A 313 -10.60 12.76 -6.05
N GLU A 314 -10.53 11.59 -6.68
CA GLU A 314 -11.24 11.32 -7.94
C GLU A 314 -12.76 11.34 -7.74
N ASN A 315 -13.27 10.75 -6.65
CA ASN A 315 -14.69 10.74 -6.34
C ASN A 315 -15.24 12.11 -5.88
N LEU A 316 -14.36 13.01 -5.43
CA LEU A 316 -14.70 14.41 -5.14
C LEU A 316 -14.79 15.29 -6.40
N GLY A 317 -14.37 14.77 -7.56
CA GLY A 317 -14.42 15.52 -8.83
C GLY A 317 -13.40 16.65 -8.92
N TRP A 318 -12.34 16.63 -8.11
CA TRP A 318 -11.37 17.73 -8.01
C TRP A 318 -10.37 17.78 -9.16
N LEU A 319 -10.28 16.71 -9.98
CA LEU A 319 -9.34 16.60 -11.09
C LEU A 319 -10.05 16.66 -12.43
N ARG A 320 -9.50 17.46 -13.36
CA ARG A 320 -9.88 17.39 -14.78
C ARG A 320 -9.47 16.04 -15.37
N GLU A 321 -10.20 15.57 -16.39
CA GLU A 321 -9.97 14.25 -16.99
C GLU A 321 -8.54 14.04 -17.49
N THR A 322 -7.94 15.03 -18.13
CA THR A 322 -6.55 14.97 -18.62
C THR A 322 -5.55 14.79 -17.48
N SER A 323 -5.66 15.58 -16.41
CA SER A 323 -4.82 15.46 -15.21
C SER A 323 -5.03 14.11 -14.52
N ARG A 324 -6.27 13.65 -14.42
CA ARG A 324 -6.65 12.37 -13.84
C ARG A 324 -6.01 11.19 -14.58
N LEU A 325 -6.08 11.18 -15.92
CA LEU A 325 -5.47 10.14 -16.76
C LEU A 325 -3.94 10.19 -16.70
N PHE A 326 -3.36 11.39 -16.73
CA PHE A 326 -1.93 11.59 -16.58
C PHE A 326 -1.42 10.98 -15.27
N ILE A 327 -2.06 11.33 -14.14
CA ILE A 327 -1.70 10.82 -12.81
C ILE A 327 -1.88 9.28 -12.76
N LYS A 328 -3.00 8.75 -13.30
CA LYS A 328 -3.23 7.29 -13.37
C LYS A 328 -2.13 6.55 -14.12
N ARG A 329 -1.77 7.02 -15.31
CA ARG A 329 -0.75 6.36 -16.14
C ARG A 329 0.66 6.55 -15.56
N LEU A 330 0.94 7.66 -14.87
CA LEU A 330 2.24 7.92 -14.28
C LEU A 330 2.46 7.15 -12.98
N LEU A 331 1.53 7.23 -12.03
CA LEU A 331 1.71 6.71 -10.67
C LEU A 331 1.10 5.33 -10.44
N PHE A 332 0.01 5.00 -11.14
CA PHE A 332 -0.75 3.76 -10.92
C PHE A 332 -0.61 2.76 -12.07
N SER A 333 0.44 2.91 -12.89
CA SER A 333 0.80 1.87 -13.86
C SER A 333 1.53 0.71 -13.18
N TYR A 334 1.30 -0.50 -13.68
CA TYR A 334 2.01 -1.69 -13.21
C TYR A 334 3.52 -1.51 -13.22
N GLU A 335 4.06 -0.87 -14.27
CA GLU A 335 5.49 -0.60 -14.42
C GLU A 335 6.01 0.36 -13.34
N SER A 336 5.28 1.46 -13.09
CA SER A 336 5.64 2.44 -12.08
C SER A 336 5.51 1.89 -10.66
N SER A 337 4.47 1.07 -10.39
CA SER A 337 4.29 0.42 -9.07
C SER A 337 5.43 -0.55 -8.80
N LEU A 338 5.79 -1.40 -9.78
CA LEU A 338 6.88 -2.37 -9.63
C LEU A 338 8.24 -1.68 -9.44
N LEU A 339 8.50 -0.60 -10.19
CA LEU A 339 9.72 0.19 -10.04
C LEU A 339 9.75 0.92 -8.69
N GLY A 340 8.61 1.48 -8.27
CA GLY A 340 8.46 2.12 -6.97
C GLY A 340 8.70 1.15 -5.80
N GLU A 341 8.13 -0.06 -5.87
CA GLU A 341 8.34 -1.12 -4.87
C GLU A 341 9.81 -1.57 -4.80
N LEU A 342 10.48 -1.70 -5.95
CA LEU A 342 11.89 -2.06 -6.01
C LEU A 342 12.81 -0.95 -5.45
N LEU A 343 12.56 0.30 -5.82
CA LEU A 343 13.32 1.45 -5.32
C LEU A 343 13.06 1.72 -3.84
N SER A 344 11.82 1.51 -3.39
CA SER A 344 11.40 1.54 -1.99
C SER A 344 12.19 0.51 -1.17
N ALA A 345 12.21 -0.75 -1.61
CA ALA A 345 12.90 -1.84 -0.92
C ALA A 345 14.42 -1.66 -0.85
N ILE A 346 15.05 -1.01 -1.84
CA ILE A 346 16.51 -0.83 -1.90
C ILE A 346 16.95 0.48 -1.22
N GLY A 347 16.17 1.56 -1.34
CA GLY A 347 16.62 2.92 -1.03
C GLY A 347 16.04 3.55 0.23
N GLN A 348 14.95 3.02 0.80
CA GLN A 348 14.26 3.68 1.92
C GLN A 348 15.09 3.78 3.19
N ALA A 349 15.89 2.76 3.53
CA ALA A 349 16.81 2.82 4.66
C ALA A 349 17.73 4.05 4.55
N TYR A 350 18.39 4.19 3.41
CA TYR A 350 19.34 5.28 3.17
C TYR A 350 18.65 6.65 3.14
N PHE A 351 17.45 6.73 2.55
CA PHE A 351 16.68 7.96 2.48
C PHE A 351 16.23 8.44 3.87
N LEU A 352 15.68 7.55 4.72
CA LEU A 352 15.24 7.90 6.07
C LEU A 352 16.41 8.36 6.94
N THR A 353 17.53 7.63 6.94
CA THR A 353 18.74 8.04 7.66
C THR A 353 19.29 9.38 7.17
N SER A 354 19.29 9.61 5.86
CA SER A 354 19.80 10.85 5.27
C SER A 354 18.88 12.04 5.56
N LEU A 355 17.56 11.84 5.62
CA LEU A 355 16.60 12.92 5.91
C LEU A 355 16.72 13.36 7.37
N SER A 356 16.86 12.41 8.30
CA SER A 356 17.04 12.68 9.74
C SER A 356 18.42 13.27 10.07
N ARG A 357 19.44 13.05 9.22
CA ARG A 357 20.79 13.65 9.37
C ARG A 357 20.96 15.01 8.68
N SER A 358 20.04 15.46 7.84
CA SER A 358 20.32 16.59 6.94
C SER A 358 19.74 17.92 7.39
N ASP A 359 20.60 18.94 7.45
CA ASP A 359 20.22 20.30 7.10
C ASP A 359 20.16 20.36 5.55
N LEU A 360 18.94 20.43 5.00
CA LEU A 360 18.56 20.14 3.60
C LEU A 360 19.14 21.11 2.53
N LYS A 361 20.27 21.77 2.79
CA LYS A 361 20.89 22.77 1.90
C LYS A 361 21.84 22.21 0.83
N LYS A 362 22.21 20.91 0.84
CA LYS A 362 23.27 20.37 -0.04
C LYS A 362 22.84 19.35 -1.11
N SER A 363 21.55 19.05 -1.28
CA SER A 363 21.07 18.01 -2.23
C SER A 363 21.01 18.44 -3.71
N GLY A 364 21.41 19.66 -4.04
CA GLY A 364 21.19 20.26 -5.36
C GLY A 364 21.87 19.58 -6.55
N ALA A 365 22.99 18.88 -6.36
CA ALA A 365 23.71 18.19 -7.45
C ALA A 365 23.06 16.85 -7.81
N THR A 366 22.67 16.06 -6.80
CA THR A 366 22.02 14.75 -6.98
C THR A 366 20.60 14.90 -7.54
N ALA A 367 19.85 15.90 -7.08
CA ALA A 367 18.53 16.22 -7.62
C ALA A 367 18.59 16.66 -9.10
N ARG A 368 19.65 17.37 -9.50
CA ARG A 368 19.89 17.73 -10.91
C ARG A 368 20.27 16.52 -11.76
N ALA A 369 21.11 15.62 -11.27
CA ALA A 369 21.49 14.40 -11.99
C ALA A 369 20.30 13.46 -12.26
N VAL A 370 19.41 13.28 -11.26
CA VAL A 370 18.16 12.52 -11.41
C VAL A 370 17.20 13.22 -12.38
N SER A 371 17.10 14.55 -12.31
CA SER A 371 16.35 15.35 -13.28
C SER A 371 16.82 15.06 -14.71
N TYR A 372 18.12 15.10 -15.01
CA TYR A 372 18.62 14.87 -16.36
C TYR A 372 18.31 13.46 -16.92
N TYR A 373 18.30 12.42 -16.08
CA TYR A 373 17.89 11.06 -16.47
C TYR A 373 16.38 10.95 -16.74
N VAL A 374 15.57 11.65 -15.94
CA VAL A 374 14.12 11.77 -16.16
C VAL A 374 13.83 12.54 -17.47
N TRP A 375 14.71 13.48 -17.83
CA TRP A 375 14.52 14.30 -19.04
C TRP A 375 14.68 13.55 -20.38
N GLY A 376 15.41 12.43 -20.41
CA GLY A 376 15.60 11.61 -21.62
C GLY A 376 14.43 10.67 -21.96
N LEU A 377 13.58 10.34 -20.97
CA LEU A 377 12.38 9.51 -21.16
C LEU A 377 11.16 10.31 -21.65
N HIS A 378 11.26 11.64 -21.75
CA HIS A 378 10.10 12.51 -21.95
C HIS A 378 9.35 12.30 -23.27
N GLY A 379 9.98 12.12 -24.42
CA GLY A 379 9.27 12.20 -25.71
C GLY A 379 8.18 11.12 -25.92
N HIS A 380 8.55 9.84 -25.78
CA HIS A 380 7.63 8.72 -26.00
C HIS A 380 6.72 8.42 -24.80
N VAL A 381 7.20 8.66 -23.57
CA VAL A 381 6.38 8.44 -22.37
C VAL A 381 5.33 9.55 -22.22
N TRP A 382 5.70 10.82 -22.45
CA TRP A 382 4.77 11.95 -22.32
C TRP A 382 3.58 11.86 -23.26
N THR A 383 3.81 11.42 -24.50
CA THR A 383 2.74 11.24 -25.49
C THR A 383 1.75 10.15 -25.07
N ILE A 384 2.22 9.04 -24.50
CA ILE A 384 1.34 8.00 -23.92
C ILE A 384 0.66 8.51 -22.65
N LEU A 385 1.31 9.31 -21.81
CA LEU A 385 0.72 9.81 -20.57
C LEU A 385 -0.42 10.81 -20.80
N THR A 386 -0.42 11.53 -21.93
CA THR A 386 -1.34 12.64 -22.18
C THR A 386 -2.40 12.38 -23.25
N ALA A 387 -2.17 11.44 -24.19
CA ALA A 387 -3.09 11.22 -25.29
C ALA A 387 -4.42 10.57 -24.87
N PRO A 388 -5.58 10.98 -25.42
CA PRO A 388 -6.88 10.42 -25.06
C PRO A 388 -7.04 8.98 -25.56
N CYS A 389 -7.78 8.17 -24.81
CA CYS A 389 -8.16 6.81 -25.19
C CYS A 389 -9.59 6.52 -24.71
N SER A 390 -10.47 6.12 -25.62
CA SER A 390 -11.90 5.89 -25.37
C SER A 390 -12.16 4.78 -24.35
N VAL A 391 -11.28 3.77 -24.30
CA VAL A 391 -11.30 2.73 -23.28
C VAL A 391 -11.02 3.31 -21.89
N ASP A 392 -10.09 4.25 -21.75
CA ASP A 392 -9.78 4.89 -20.46
C ASP A 392 -10.97 5.74 -19.95
N THR A 393 -11.63 6.46 -20.86
CA THR A 393 -12.84 7.22 -20.54
C THR A 393 -13.98 6.28 -20.11
N THR A 394 -14.16 5.16 -20.81
CA THR A 394 -15.16 4.13 -20.47
C THR A 394 -14.84 3.43 -19.14
N PHE A 395 -13.56 3.20 -18.87
CA PHE A 395 -13.05 2.66 -17.62
C PHE A 395 -13.36 3.55 -16.44
N ALA A 396 -13.06 4.85 -16.55
CA ALA A 396 -13.23 5.82 -15.47
C ALA A 396 -12.76 5.27 -14.10
N MET A 397 -13.64 5.19 -13.11
CA MET A 397 -13.38 4.67 -11.75
C MET A 397 -13.32 3.13 -11.67
N ARG A 398 -13.68 2.42 -12.75
CA ARG A 398 -13.90 0.97 -12.73
C ARG A 398 -12.59 0.19 -12.77
N ASN A 399 -11.57 0.70 -13.45
CA ASN A 399 -10.20 0.19 -13.38
C ASN A 399 -9.21 1.21 -12.74
N LYS A 400 -8.19 0.71 -12.07
CA LYS A 400 -7.28 1.45 -11.19
C LYS A 400 -5.85 1.24 -11.64
N MET A 401 -5.50 0.00 -12.00
CA MET A 401 -4.17 -0.32 -12.48
C MET A 401 -4.10 -0.15 -13.99
N MET A 402 -3.20 0.72 -14.44
CA MET A 402 -2.93 0.92 -15.87
C MET A 402 -1.72 0.11 -16.31
N MET A 403 -1.57 -0.10 -17.61
CA MET A 403 -0.39 -0.76 -18.17
C MET A 403 0.16 0.10 -19.32
N VAL A 404 1.22 0.87 -19.06
CA VAL A 404 1.72 1.88 -20.01
C VAL A 404 2.23 1.25 -21.30
N THR A 405 2.96 0.14 -21.20
CA THR A 405 3.39 -0.68 -22.35
C THR A 405 2.25 -1.50 -22.97
N GLY A 406 1.08 -1.51 -22.31
CA GLY A 406 -0.15 -2.07 -22.84
C GLY A 406 -0.79 -1.20 -23.92
N TYR A 407 -0.37 0.06 -24.05
CA TYR A 407 -0.78 0.91 -25.16
C TYR A 407 0.00 0.64 -26.45
N CYS A 408 -0.63 0.93 -27.57
CA CYS A 408 -0.06 0.98 -28.92
C CYS A 408 -0.70 2.14 -29.70
N TRP A 409 0.01 2.64 -30.69
CA TRP A 409 -0.53 3.58 -31.66
C TRP A 409 -1.09 2.81 -32.85
N VAL A 410 -2.36 3.05 -33.18
CA VAL A 410 -3.03 2.52 -34.37
C VAL A 410 -3.63 3.70 -35.11
N ASP A 411 -3.19 3.95 -36.35
CA ASP A 411 -3.67 5.07 -37.18
C ASP A 411 -3.63 6.44 -36.47
N GLY A 412 -2.53 6.71 -35.75
CA GLY A 412 -2.34 7.95 -34.99
C GLY A 412 -3.20 8.07 -33.73
N LYS A 413 -3.90 7.01 -33.32
CA LYS A 413 -4.75 6.95 -32.14
C LYS A 413 -4.16 6.04 -31.07
N LEU A 414 -4.28 6.44 -29.81
CA LEU A 414 -3.80 5.64 -28.68
C LEU A 414 -4.83 4.55 -28.34
N CYS A 415 -4.42 3.29 -28.47
CA CYS A 415 -5.25 2.12 -28.22
C CYS A 415 -4.58 1.16 -27.23
N TYR A 416 -5.36 0.35 -26.52
CA TYR A 416 -4.86 -0.79 -25.76
C TYR A 416 -4.71 -2.01 -26.64
N LYS A 417 -3.60 -2.73 -26.45
CA LYS A 417 -3.36 -4.04 -27.03
C LYS A 417 -4.32 -5.08 -26.44
N PRO A 418 -4.68 -6.13 -27.19
CA PRO A 418 -5.51 -7.24 -26.69
C PRO A 418 -5.02 -7.84 -25.37
N GLU A 419 -3.71 -7.97 -25.17
CA GLU A 419 -3.14 -8.52 -23.94
C GLU A 419 -3.37 -7.61 -22.73
N ALA A 420 -3.46 -6.29 -22.94
CA ALA A 420 -3.77 -5.32 -21.90
C ALA A 420 -5.25 -5.40 -21.52
N LEU A 421 -6.15 -5.47 -22.51
CA LEU A 421 -7.57 -5.67 -22.27
C LEU A 421 -7.83 -6.94 -21.45
N LYS A 422 -7.12 -8.04 -21.78
CA LYS A 422 -7.12 -9.29 -20.98
C LYS A 422 -6.58 -9.07 -19.57
N ALA A 423 -5.48 -8.32 -19.41
CA ALA A 423 -4.90 -8.03 -18.09
C ALA A 423 -5.89 -7.34 -17.15
N PHE A 424 -6.74 -6.46 -17.70
CA PHE A 424 -7.79 -5.77 -16.97
C PHE A 424 -9.05 -6.60 -16.76
N GLY A 425 -9.11 -7.82 -17.29
CA GLY A 425 -10.28 -8.69 -17.20
C GLY A 425 -11.43 -8.29 -18.12
N LEU A 426 -11.15 -7.53 -19.17
CA LEU A 426 -12.18 -7.10 -20.13
C LEU A 426 -12.50 -8.20 -21.11
N LEU A 427 -13.79 -8.26 -21.42
CA LEU A 427 -14.37 -9.25 -22.29
C LEU A 427 -15.22 -8.55 -23.36
N LYS A 428 -15.28 -9.18 -24.53
CA LYS A 428 -16.21 -8.83 -25.59
C LYS A 428 -17.52 -9.55 -25.33
N MET A 429 -18.63 -8.85 -25.40
CA MET A 429 -19.96 -9.47 -25.52
C MET A 429 -20.52 -9.15 -26.89
N GLU A 430 -21.09 -10.16 -27.54
CA GLU A 430 -21.77 -10.02 -28.82
C GLU A 430 -23.23 -10.44 -28.65
N GLU A 431 -24.14 -9.60 -29.15
CA GLU A 431 -25.57 -9.90 -29.24
C GLU A 431 -25.93 -10.52 -30.59
N GLU A 432 -27.14 -11.06 -30.71
CA GLU A 432 -27.60 -11.77 -31.92
C GLU A 432 -27.60 -10.88 -33.18
N ASP A 433 -27.69 -9.57 -33.00
CA ASP A 433 -27.64 -8.56 -34.07
C ASP A 433 -26.21 -8.22 -34.53
N GLY A 434 -25.18 -8.84 -33.93
CA GLY A 434 -23.76 -8.57 -34.19
C GLY A 434 -23.22 -7.33 -33.47
N SER A 435 -24.02 -6.69 -32.60
CA SER A 435 -23.56 -5.56 -31.80
C SER A 435 -22.53 -6.01 -30.76
N GLU A 436 -21.38 -5.35 -30.74
CA GLU A 436 -20.29 -5.65 -29.81
C GLU A 436 -20.26 -4.69 -28.62
N PHE A 437 -20.05 -5.24 -27.43
CA PHE A 437 -20.03 -4.51 -26.18
C PHE A 437 -18.79 -4.84 -25.35
N LEU A 438 -18.33 -3.83 -24.60
CA LEU A 438 -17.28 -3.97 -23.62
C LEU A 438 -17.88 -4.41 -22.28
N VAL A 439 -17.41 -5.55 -21.78
CA VAL A 439 -17.88 -6.17 -20.54
C VAL A 439 -16.76 -6.24 -19.50
N LEU A 440 -17.12 -5.95 -18.26
CA LEU A 440 -16.25 -6.01 -17.09
C LEU A 440 -16.93 -6.81 -15.98
N ARG A 441 -16.13 -7.45 -15.13
CA ARG A 441 -16.60 -8.03 -13.88
C ARG A 441 -16.72 -6.96 -12.80
N LYS A 442 -17.93 -6.72 -12.29
CA LYS A 442 -18.18 -5.78 -11.21
C LYS A 442 -17.63 -6.32 -9.88
N LEU A 443 -16.68 -5.59 -9.31
CA LEU A 443 -16.11 -5.92 -8.00
C LEU A 443 -17.04 -5.45 -6.87
N HIS A 444 -17.55 -6.40 -6.08
CA HIS A 444 -18.30 -6.14 -4.84
C HIS A 444 -17.37 -6.25 -3.62
N TRP A 445 -17.82 -5.76 -2.45
CA TRP A 445 -17.02 -5.75 -1.22
C TRP A 445 -16.50 -7.13 -0.82
N PHE A 446 -17.39 -8.10 -0.56
CA PHE A 446 -17.00 -9.46 -0.15
C PHE A 446 -17.70 -10.56 -0.93
N LYS A 447 -18.80 -10.22 -1.61
CA LYS A 447 -19.57 -11.16 -2.43
C LYS A 447 -18.91 -11.33 -3.79
N VAL A 448 -19.02 -12.53 -4.36
CA VAL A 448 -18.66 -12.81 -5.76
C VAL A 448 -19.89 -13.44 -6.44
N PRO A 449 -20.84 -12.62 -6.91
CA PRO A 449 -22.05 -13.11 -7.54
C PRO A 449 -21.72 -14.05 -8.72
N THR A 450 -22.63 -14.96 -9.03
CA THR A 450 -22.52 -15.83 -10.22
C THR A 450 -22.69 -15.03 -11.50
N VAL A 451 -23.59 -14.04 -11.48
CA VAL A 451 -23.80 -13.05 -12.55
C VAL A 451 -23.24 -11.70 -12.07
N ASP A 452 -21.99 -11.44 -12.44
CA ASP A 452 -21.25 -10.22 -12.07
C ASP A 452 -20.58 -9.56 -13.27
N LEU A 453 -20.84 -10.06 -14.48
CA LEU A 453 -20.44 -9.42 -15.72
C LEU A 453 -21.46 -8.34 -16.08
N VAL A 454 -20.97 -7.12 -16.27
CA VAL A 454 -21.77 -5.96 -16.65
C VAL A 454 -21.22 -5.35 -17.92
N VAL A 455 -22.12 -4.94 -18.80
CA VAL A 455 -21.81 -4.12 -19.97
C VAL A 455 -21.51 -2.71 -19.50
N ILE A 456 -20.40 -2.14 -19.97
CA ILE A 456 -19.96 -0.79 -19.59
C ILE A 456 -19.73 0.14 -20.79
N GLY A 457 -19.69 -0.40 -22.00
CA GLY A 457 -19.55 0.41 -23.21
C GLY A 457 -19.96 -0.33 -24.48
N ILE A 458 -20.28 0.45 -25.51
CA ILE A 458 -20.61 -0.01 -26.86
C ILE A 458 -19.33 0.08 -27.69
N VAL A 459 -19.01 -0.97 -28.46
CA VAL A 459 -17.79 -1.01 -29.27
C VAL A 459 -18.15 -0.72 -30.72
N SER A 460 -17.58 0.35 -31.25
CA SER A 460 -17.73 0.76 -32.66
C SER A 460 -16.36 0.76 -33.31
N TYR A 461 -16.08 -0.28 -34.11
CA TYR A 461 -14.76 -0.54 -34.70
C TYR A 461 -13.65 -0.68 -33.64
N GLN A 462 -12.84 0.37 -33.45
CA GLN A 462 -11.78 0.43 -32.45
C GLN A 462 -12.18 1.29 -31.24
N CYS A 463 -13.23 2.11 -31.33
CA CYS A 463 -13.63 3.02 -30.27
C CYS A 463 -14.63 2.38 -29.31
N VAL A 464 -14.61 2.81 -28.05
CA VAL A 464 -15.58 2.41 -27.04
C VAL A 464 -16.33 3.62 -26.51
N GLU A 465 -17.65 3.57 -26.56
CA GLU A 465 -18.51 4.62 -26.00
C GLU A 465 -19.13 4.16 -24.68
N PRO A 466 -19.06 4.95 -23.60
CA PRO A 466 -19.72 4.60 -22.33
C PRO A 466 -21.23 4.42 -22.52
N CYS A 467 -21.80 3.45 -21.80
CA CYS A 467 -23.25 3.23 -21.78
C CYS A 467 -23.76 2.93 -20.36
N ASP A 468 -25.08 2.89 -20.20
CA ASP A 468 -25.70 2.52 -18.93
C ASP A 468 -25.36 1.06 -18.56
N GLU A 469 -24.97 0.86 -17.29
CA GLU A 469 -24.60 -0.47 -16.81
C GLU A 469 -25.79 -1.43 -16.88
N ARG A 470 -25.62 -2.53 -17.61
CA ARG A 470 -26.63 -3.61 -17.70
C ARG A 470 -26.00 -4.98 -17.57
N PRO A 471 -26.76 -6.01 -17.14
CA PRO A 471 -26.26 -7.39 -17.09
C PRO A 471 -25.77 -7.87 -18.45
N CYS A 472 -24.70 -8.67 -18.45
CA CYS A 472 -24.21 -9.35 -19.64
C CYS A 472 -25.13 -10.53 -19.99
N THR A 473 -25.79 -10.47 -21.15
CA THR A 473 -26.74 -11.48 -21.65
C THR A 473 -26.28 -12.19 -22.92
N GLY A 474 -25.31 -11.61 -23.65
CA GLY A 474 -24.80 -12.14 -24.92
C GLY A 474 -23.65 -13.15 -24.77
N VAL A 475 -23.11 -13.58 -25.91
CA VAL A 475 -21.97 -14.51 -25.97
C VAL A 475 -20.69 -13.77 -25.61
N VAL A 476 -19.91 -14.33 -24.69
CA VAL A 476 -18.71 -13.69 -24.15
C VAL A 476 -17.45 -14.30 -24.74
N SER A 477 -16.55 -13.45 -25.25
CA SER A 477 -15.24 -13.82 -25.79
C SER A 477 -14.18 -12.77 -25.44
N PHE A 478 -12.96 -12.92 -25.95
CA PHE A 478 -11.91 -11.91 -25.82
C PHE A 478 -11.82 -11.05 -27.08
N PHE A 479 -11.39 -9.80 -26.92
CA PHE A 479 -10.97 -9.00 -28.06
C PHE A 479 -9.65 -9.55 -28.62
N ASP A 480 -9.61 -9.67 -29.94
CA ASP A 480 -8.46 -10.02 -30.76
C ASP A 480 -7.79 -8.79 -31.38
N ARG A 481 -8.48 -7.63 -31.36
CA ARG A 481 -8.02 -6.34 -31.87
C ARG A 481 -7.80 -5.30 -30.78
N SER A 482 -7.00 -4.28 -31.10
CA SER A 482 -6.75 -3.14 -30.21
C SER A 482 -7.97 -2.22 -30.14
N LEU A 483 -8.27 -1.70 -28.94
CA LEU A 483 -9.38 -0.77 -28.70
C LEU A 483 -8.87 0.54 -28.11
N GLY A 484 -9.39 1.68 -28.56
CA GLY A 484 -9.07 3.02 -28.07
C GLY A 484 -9.42 4.12 -29.05
N GLY A 485 -8.55 5.14 -29.16
CA GLY A 485 -8.81 6.34 -29.94
C GLY A 485 -9.78 7.31 -29.28
N GLN A 486 -10.09 8.41 -29.97
CA GLN A 486 -10.94 9.47 -29.44
C GLN A 486 -12.38 9.25 -29.86
N THR A 487 -13.32 9.27 -28.90
CA THR A 487 -14.74 9.29 -29.18
C THR A 487 -15.07 10.63 -29.85
N GLY A 488 -15.66 10.59 -31.04
CA GLY A 488 -15.85 11.79 -31.86
C GLY A 488 -16.74 12.80 -31.14
N SER A 489 -16.20 13.98 -30.83
CA SER A 489 -16.99 15.10 -30.29
C SER A 489 -17.91 15.77 -31.33
N ASN A 490 -18.23 15.14 -32.46
CA ASN A 490 -18.88 15.81 -33.60
C ASN A 490 -19.87 14.95 -34.43
N ILE A 491 -20.36 13.80 -33.94
CA ILE A 491 -21.52 13.14 -34.58
C ILE A 491 -22.59 12.84 -33.54
N VAL A 492 -23.19 13.90 -32.99
CA VAL A 492 -24.58 13.83 -32.52
C VAL A 492 -25.45 13.98 -33.77
N GLN A 493 -25.59 12.91 -34.56
CA GLN A 493 -26.81 12.76 -35.36
C GLN A 493 -27.84 12.13 -34.43
N SER A 494 -28.72 12.99 -33.93
CA SER A 494 -29.87 12.59 -33.12
C SER A 494 -30.73 11.60 -33.90
N PHE A 495 -30.59 10.30 -33.63
CA PHE A 495 -31.68 9.37 -33.87
C PHE A 495 -32.70 9.58 -32.75
N ARG A 496 -33.57 10.56 -32.98
CA ARG A 496 -34.71 10.89 -32.13
C ARG A 496 -35.76 9.80 -32.31
N VAL A 497 -35.65 8.70 -31.57
CA VAL A 497 -36.76 7.75 -31.41
C VAL A 497 -37.84 8.43 -30.56
N ARG A 498 -38.94 8.77 -31.23
CA ARG A 498 -40.06 9.55 -30.70
C ARG A 498 -41.02 8.62 -29.97
N ASN A 499 -40.86 8.41 -28.67
CA ASN A 499 -41.94 7.85 -27.86
C ASN A 499 -42.95 8.95 -27.53
N LYS A 500 -44.13 8.88 -28.17
CA LYS A 500 -45.34 9.62 -27.80
C LYS A 500 -45.85 9.06 -26.47
N VAL A 501 -45.84 9.87 -25.41
CA VAL A 501 -46.74 9.68 -24.27
C VAL A 501 -47.55 10.96 -24.12
N SER A 502 -48.87 10.81 -24.09
CA SER A 502 -49.85 11.89 -24.05
C SER A 502 -49.85 12.63 -22.72
N THR A 503 -49.98 13.95 -22.82
CA THR A 503 -50.19 14.95 -21.76
C THR A 503 -51.54 14.81 -21.05
N SER A 504 -51.58 15.04 -19.72
CA SER A 504 -52.30 16.14 -19.00
C SER A 504 -52.50 15.81 -17.50
N PRO A 505 -52.87 16.76 -16.60
CA PRO A 505 -52.27 18.07 -16.31
C PRO A 505 -51.93 18.25 -14.81
N SER A 506 -51.25 19.36 -14.52
CA SER A 506 -50.87 19.85 -13.19
C SER A 506 -52.07 20.34 -12.35
N LEU A 507 -51.95 20.21 -11.02
CA LEU A 507 -52.79 20.94 -10.06
C LEU A 507 -51.89 21.69 -9.05
N LYS A 508 -51.57 22.94 -9.37
CA LYS A 508 -51.19 23.96 -8.38
C LYS A 508 -52.48 24.65 -7.95
N SER A 509 -53.02 24.27 -6.80
CA SER A 509 -53.95 25.09 -6.04
C SER A 509 -54.13 24.48 -4.65
N LEU A 510 -53.60 25.13 -3.63
CA LEU A 510 -54.20 25.21 -2.29
C LEU A 510 -53.48 26.31 -1.51
N GLN A 511 -54.06 27.51 -1.59
CA GLN A 511 -53.79 28.62 -0.70
C GLN A 511 -54.50 28.39 0.65
N ALA A 512 -53.78 28.78 1.70
CA ALA A 512 -54.22 29.29 2.99
C ALA A 512 -55.72 29.31 3.32
N VAL A 513 -56.08 28.64 4.42
CA VAL A 513 -57.23 29.01 5.24
C VAL A 513 -56.78 29.16 6.70
N LYS A 514 -56.98 30.37 7.22
CA LYS A 514 -56.86 30.79 8.62
C LYS A 514 -57.83 30.01 9.50
N PHE A 515 -57.38 29.60 10.68
CA PHE A 515 -58.24 29.24 11.81
C PHE A 515 -58.20 30.39 12.82
N GLN A 516 -59.35 31.02 13.05
CA GLN A 516 -59.62 31.83 14.23
C GLN A 516 -61.09 31.64 14.63
N ASP A 517 -61.26 31.36 15.91
CA ASP A 517 -62.45 31.48 16.77
C ASP A 517 -63.39 30.28 17.03
N MET A 518 -63.27 29.84 18.31
CA MET A 518 -64.31 29.49 19.30
C MET A 518 -65.04 28.14 19.22
N ASN A 519 -64.58 27.16 20.03
CA ASN A 519 -65.06 26.94 21.41
C ASN A 519 -64.14 25.97 22.16
#